data_AF-A0A7V5ANQ9-F1
#
_entry.id   AF-A0A7V5ANQ9-F1
#
_cell.length_a   1.000
_cell.length_b   1.000
_cell.length_c   1.000
_cell.angle_alpha   90.00
_cell.angle_beta   90.00
_cell.angle_gamma   90.00
#
_symmetry.space_group_name_H-M   'P 1'
#
loop_
_entity.id
_entity.type
_entity.pdbx_description
1 polymer ?
#
loop_
_entity_poly.entity_id
_entity_poly.type
_entity_poly.pdbx_seq_one_letter_code
_entity_poly.pdbx_strand_id
1 'polypeptide(L)'
;MEDNKGQNRRDFLKILSLSTIAGLSLGSISCSSFDMEEFLQKNFREMSEEEKRKVVRRLEEKYLKKYGKKFHISTQPAESGVLWGYGLDLSRCVGCRRCVYACVRENNQSRVNPQLHWIRVIRLKKGSLINLEHAEHYYNPETVPEPGYIYMPVQC
;
A
#
# COMPACT_ATOMS: atom_id res chain seq x y z
N MET A 1 -30.78 64.75 -9.61
CA MET A 1 -31.31 63.53 -8.95
C MET A 1 -31.77 62.68 -10.10
N GLU A 2 -31.08 61.65 -10.57
CA GLU A 2 -30.68 60.35 -9.99
C GLU A 2 -30.18 59.56 -11.24
N ASP A 3 -29.29 58.58 -11.26
CA ASP A 3 -28.62 57.79 -10.24
C ASP A 3 -27.39 57.14 -10.91
N ASN A 4 -26.24 57.21 -10.25
CA ASN A 4 -24.96 56.68 -10.74
C ASN A 4 -24.89 55.19 -10.36
N LYS A 5 -25.36 54.29 -11.23
CA LYS A 5 -25.28 52.84 -10.98
C LYS A 5 -23.86 52.32 -11.24
N GLY A 6 -23.02 52.49 -10.22
CA GLY A 6 -21.70 51.87 -10.13
C GLY A 6 -21.79 50.35 -10.30
N GLN A 7 -20.86 49.80 -11.09
CA GLN A 7 -20.73 48.37 -11.31
C GLN A 7 -20.69 47.63 -9.97
N ASN A 8 -21.62 46.68 -9.80
CA ASN A 8 -21.83 45.99 -8.54
C ASN A 8 -20.73 44.93 -8.35
N ARG A 9 -20.18 44.81 -7.13
CA ARG A 9 -19.12 43.84 -6.79
C ARG A 9 -19.45 42.39 -7.19
N ARG A 10 -20.75 42.07 -7.28
CA ARG A 10 -21.26 40.78 -7.74
C ARG A 10 -21.00 40.52 -9.23
N ASP A 11 -21.03 41.55 -10.07
CA ASP A 11 -20.79 41.39 -11.51
C ASP A 11 -19.29 41.23 -11.79
N PHE A 12 -18.44 41.91 -11.01
CA PHE A 12 -17.00 41.67 -11.02
C PHE A 12 -16.65 40.23 -10.60
N LEU A 13 -17.28 39.69 -9.55
CA LEU A 13 -17.07 38.30 -9.11
C LEU A 13 -17.57 37.27 -10.14
N LYS A 14 -18.67 37.56 -10.86
CA LYS A 14 -19.17 36.72 -11.95
C LYS A 14 -18.22 36.70 -13.15
N ILE A 15 -17.62 37.84 -13.50
CA ILE A 15 -16.64 37.94 -14.58
C ILE A 15 -15.34 37.22 -14.18
N LEU A 16 -14.85 37.44 -12.96
CA LEU A 16 -13.63 36.80 -12.44
C LEU A 16 -13.76 35.28 -12.33
N SER A 17 -14.93 34.76 -11.94
CA SER A 17 -15.20 33.32 -11.88
C SER A 17 -15.28 32.66 -13.26
N LEU A 18 -15.77 33.34 -14.29
CA LEU A 18 -15.71 32.83 -15.67
C LEU A 18 -14.28 32.89 -16.24
N SER A 19 -13.49 33.92 -15.92
CA SER A 19 -12.12 34.06 -16.43
C SER A 19 -11.12 33.10 -15.76
N THR A 20 -11.31 32.77 -14.48
CA THR A 20 -10.42 31.87 -13.74
C THR A 20 -10.58 30.40 -14.12
N ILE A 21 -11.77 29.97 -14.53
CA ILE A 21 -11.99 28.59 -15.02
C ILE A 21 -11.35 28.39 -16.41
N ALA A 22 -11.31 29.42 -17.25
CA ALA A 22 -10.61 29.36 -18.54
C ALA A 22 -9.08 29.47 -18.41
N GLY A 23 -8.57 30.15 -17.37
CA GLY A 23 -7.12 30.31 -17.13
C GLY A 23 -6.46 29.15 -16.37
N LEU A 24 -7.22 28.39 -15.57
CA LEU A 24 -6.69 27.26 -14.81
C LEU A 24 -6.58 25.95 -15.62
N SER A 25 -7.11 25.91 -16.84
CA SER A 25 -6.94 24.75 -17.74
C SER A 25 -5.61 24.73 -18.50
N LEU A 26 -4.77 25.77 -18.38
CA LEU A 26 -3.47 25.84 -19.07
C LEU A 26 -2.28 26.06 -18.12
N GLY A 27 -2.50 26.09 -16.81
CA GLY A 27 -1.51 26.55 -15.83
C GLY A 27 -1.09 25.55 -14.76
N SER A 28 -1.26 24.23 -14.93
CA SER A 28 -0.74 23.19 -14.00
C SER A 28 -0.70 21.78 -14.60
N ILE A 29 -0.44 21.60 -15.90
CA ILE A 29 -0.32 20.25 -16.48
C ILE A 29 1.08 20.10 -17.09
N SER A 30 2.09 20.13 -16.21
CA SER A 30 3.24 19.22 -16.36
C SER A 30 2.84 17.83 -15.85
N CYS A 31 1.63 17.38 -16.17
CA CYS A 31 1.15 16.04 -15.88
C CYS A 31 1.51 15.24 -17.12
N SER A 32 2.61 14.50 -17.04
CA SER A 32 2.94 13.57 -18.10
C SER A 32 1.76 12.60 -18.28
N SER A 33 1.48 12.11 -19.49
CA SER A 33 0.44 11.10 -19.72
C SER A 33 0.60 9.88 -18.79
N PHE A 34 1.84 9.62 -18.36
CA PHE A 34 2.20 8.61 -17.36
C PHE A 34 1.59 8.87 -15.97
N ASP A 35 1.54 10.12 -15.50
CA ASP A 35 1.01 10.45 -14.16
C ASP A 35 -0.52 10.36 -14.10
N MET A 36 -1.21 10.76 -15.18
CA MET A 36 -2.67 10.65 -15.27
C MET A 36 -3.13 9.18 -15.30
N GLU A 37 -2.40 8.32 -16.03
CA GLU A 37 -2.73 6.90 -16.10
C GLU A 37 -2.39 6.15 -14.80
N GLU A 38 -1.33 6.54 -14.10
CA GLU A 38 -1.02 6.03 -12.75
C GLU A 38 -2.09 6.46 -11.72
N PHE A 39 -2.62 7.68 -11.84
CA PHE A 39 -3.71 8.16 -10.99
C PHE A 39 -5.03 7.41 -11.25
N LEU A 40 -5.38 7.14 -12.51
CA LEU A 40 -6.61 6.44 -12.87
C LEU A 40 -6.57 4.94 -12.53
N GLN A 41 -5.40 4.29 -12.60
CA GLN A 41 -5.23 2.89 -12.20
C GLN A 41 -5.61 2.63 -10.73
N LYS A 42 -5.56 3.65 -9.86
CA LYS A 42 -5.99 3.52 -8.46
C LYS A 42 -7.48 3.20 -8.30
N ASN A 43 -8.30 3.40 -9.31
CA ASN A 43 -9.72 3.05 -9.28
C ASN A 43 -9.89 1.64 -9.84
N PHE A 44 -9.86 0.63 -8.96
CA PHE A 44 -10.01 -0.83 -9.16
C PHE A 44 -10.84 -1.30 -10.38
N ARG A 45 -10.36 -1.04 -11.60
CA ARG A 45 -10.91 -1.57 -12.84
C ARG A 45 -10.14 -2.83 -13.17
N GLU A 46 -10.88 -3.87 -13.56
CA GLU A 46 -10.27 -5.05 -14.15
C GLU A 46 -9.59 -4.66 -15.46
N MET A 47 -8.30 -4.97 -15.57
CA MET A 47 -7.51 -4.69 -16.77
C MET A 47 -7.65 -5.83 -17.76
N SER A 48 -7.84 -5.49 -19.03
CA SER A 48 -7.64 -6.40 -20.15
C SER A 48 -6.20 -6.92 -20.22
N GLU A 49 -5.99 -8.00 -20.97
CA GLU A 49 -4.64 -8.56 -21.18
C GLU A 49 -3.70 -7.56 -21.88
N GLU A 50 -4.23 -6.74 -22.78
CA GLU A 50 -3.49 -5.68 -23.45
C GLU A 50 -3.05 -4.58 -22.48
N GLU A 51 -3.94 -4.18 -21.57
CA GLU A 51 -3.64 -3.20 -20.52
C GLU A 51 -2.60 -3.74 -19.54
N LYS A 52 -2.73 -5.01 -19.10
CA LYS A 52 -1.70 -5.68 -18.28
C LYS A 52 -0.32 -5.61 -18.92
N ARG A 53 -0.21 -5.98 -20.21
CA ARG A 53 1.06 -5.93 -20.96
C ARG A 53 1.63 -4.51 -21.05
N LYS A 54 0.79 -3.51 -21.29
CA LYS A 54 1.21 -2.09 -21.33
C LYS A 54 1.75 -1.64 -19.97
N VAL A 55 1.07 -1.99 -18.88
CA VAL A 55 1.49 -1.66 -17.52
C VAL A 55 2.79 -2.35 -17.17
N VAL A 56 2.94 -3.64 -17.48
CA VAL A 56 4.19 -4.39 -17.26
C VAL A 56 5.37 -3.71 -17.95
N ARG A 57 5.26 -3.43 -19.26
CA ARG A 57 6.32 -2.75 -20.01
C ARG A 57 6.67 -1.40 -19.39
N ARG A 58 5.66 -0.59 -19.05
CA ARG A 58 5.84 0.71 -18.41
C ARG A 58 6.60 0.60 -17.08
N LEU A 59 6.27 -0.41 -16.27
CA LEU A 59 6.92 -0.63 -14.97
C LEU A 59 8.37 -1.12 -15.14
N GLU A 60 8.62 -2.05 -16.06
CA GLU A 60 9.99 -2.53 -16.35
C GLU A 60 10.90 -1.39 -16.83
N GLU A 61 10.41 -0.51 -17.71
CA GLU A 61 11.12 0.69 -18.15
C GLU A 61 11.36 1.68 -16.99
N LYS A 62 10.33 1.93 -16.16
CA LYS A 62 10.43 2.81 -14.98
C LYS A 62 11.49 2.30 -14.00
N TYR A 63 11.51 1.00 -13.72
CA TYR A 63 12.46 0.40 -12.78
C TYR A 63 13.87 0.28 -13.36
N LEU A 64 14.01 0.04 -14.67
CA LEU A 64 15.31 0.11 -15.34
C LEU A 64 15.92 1.51 -15.21
N LYS A 65 15.14 2.56 -15.46
CA LYS A 65 15.60 3.95 -15.31
C LYS A 65 15.94 4.29 -13.86
N LYS A 66 15.12 3.84 -12.90
CA LYS A 66 15.29 4.17 -11.48
C LYS A 66 16.45 3.44 -10.80
N TYR A 67 16.65 2.16 -11.13
CA TYR A 67 17.59 1.29 -10.42
C TYR A 67 18.76 0.80 -11.27
N GLY A 68 18.76 1.08 -12.58
CA GLY A 68 19.82 0.63 -13.49
C GLY A 68 19.85 -0.89 -13.70
N LYS A 69 18.79 -1.61 -13.34
CA LYS A 69 18.69 -3.07 -13.43
C LYS A 69 17.48 -3.46 -14.29
N LYS A 70 17.63 -4.49 -15.11
CA LYS A 70 16.49 -5.07 -15.85
C LYS A 70 15.66 -5.92 -14.89
N PHE A 71 14.38 -5.62 -14.79
CA PHE A 71 13.39 -6.41 -14.03
C PHE A 71 12.53 -7.21 -15.00
N HIS A 72 12.05 -8.37 -14.56
CA HIS A 72 11.02 -9.13 -15.24
C HIS A 72 9.79 -9.19 -14.33
N ILE A 73 8.65 -8.68 -14.82
CA ILE A 73 7.40 -8.66 -14.05
C ILE A 73 6.46 -9.72 -14.63
N SER A 74 6.09 -10.70 -13.80
CA SER A 74 5.13 -11.75 -14.17
C SER A 74 3.68 -11.29 -13.93
N THR A 75 2.78 -11.72 -14.82
CA THR A 75 1.32 -11.57 -14.68
C THR A 75 0.62 -12.93 -14.58
N GLN A 76 1.34 -13.95 -14.10
CA GLN A 76 0.82 -15.32 -13.98
C GLN A 76 -0.51 -15.32 -13.22
N PRO A 77 -1.60 -15.81 -13.83
CA PRO A 77 -2.89 -15.89 -13.16
C PRO A 77 -2.88 -16.99 -12.10
N ALA A 78 -3.86 -16.94 -11.20
CA ALA A 78 -4.13 -18.06 -10.31
C ALA A 78 -4.53 -19.30 -11.13
N GLU A 79 -4.12 -20.49 -10.67
CA GLU A 79 -4.49 -21.75 -11.30
C GLU A 79 -6.01 -22.00 -11.15
N SER A 80 -6.66 -22.43 -12.24
CA SER A 80 -8.09 -22.67 -12.25
C SER A 80 -8.46 -23.86 -11.36
N GLY A 81 -9.47 -23.68 -10.51
CA GLY A 81 -9.95 -24.71 -9.58
C GLY A 81 -9.05 -24.97 -8.36
N VAL A 82 -7.99 -24.19 -8.17
CA VAL A 82 -7.08 -24.33 -7.02
C VAL A 82 -7.51 -23.43 -5.87
N LEU A 83 -7.66 -24.01 -4.67
CA LEU A 83 -7.89 -23.29 -3.42
C LEU A 83 -6.62 -23.31 -2.56
N TRP A 84 -6.16 -22.13 -2.16
CA TRP A 84 -5.00 -21.99 -1.27
C TRP A 84 -5.44 -21.88 0.18
N GLY A 85 -4.83 -22.68 1.05
CA GLY A 85 -5.03 -22.62 2.49
C GLY A 85 -3.72 -22.89 3.21
N TYR A 86 -3.58 -22.36 4.42
CA TYR A 86 -2.46 -22.66 5.30
C TYR A 86 -2.98 -22.82 6.74
N GLY A 87 -2.38 -23.75 7.48
CA GLY A 87 -2.70 -24.01 8.89
C GLY A 87 -1.47 -23.78 9.75
N LEU A 88 -1.68 -23.18 10.92
CA LEU A 88 -0.62 -22.94 11.90
C LEU A 88 -0.93 -23.70 13.19
N ASP A 89 -0.03 -24.60 13.58
CA ASP A 89 -0.09 -25.24 14.88
C ASP A 89 0.47 -24.31 15.95
N LEU A 90 -0.43 -23.66 16.69
CA LEU A 90 -0.08 -22.71 17.74
C LEU A 90 0.63 -23.36 18.93
N SER A 91 0.47 -24.68 19.14
CA SER A 91 1.17 -25.40 20.22
C SER A 91 2.68 -25.47 20.00
N ARG A 92 3.13 -25.36 18.74
CA ARG A 92 4.54 -25.39 18.34
C ARG A 92 5.13 -24.00 18.13
N CYS A 93 4.31 -22.94 18.18
CA CYS A 93 4.80 -21.58 18.02
C CYS A 93 5.50 -21.11 19.31
N VAL A 94 6.83 -21.06 19.28
CA VAL A 94 7.64 -20.63 20.43
C VAL A 94 7.92 -19.13 20.46
N GLY A 95 7.51 -18.34 19.46
CA GLY A 95 7.84 -16.91 19.43
C GLY A 95 9.19 -16.54 18.81
N CYS A 96 9.87 -17.45 18.10
CA CYS A 96 11.22 -17.19 17.56
C CYS A 96 11.29 -16.20 16.38
N ARG A 97 10.14 -15.79 15.80
CA ARG A 97 10.02 -14.87 14.65
C ARG A 97 10.81 -15.25 13.38
N ARG A 98 11.37 -16.46 13.29
CA ARG A 98 12.05 -16.94 12.06
C ARG A 98 11.15 -16.91 10.83
N CYS A 99 9.85 -17.20 11.00
CA CYS A 99 8.85 -17.07 9.94
C CYS A 99 8.72 -15.64 9.41
N VAL A 100 8.76 -14.62 10.29
CA VAL A 100 8.72 -13.19 9.92
C VAL A 100 9.92 -12.84 9.05
N TYR A 101 11.13 -13.18 9.48
CA TYR A 101 12.35 -12.89 8.72
C TYR A 101 12.46 -13.68 7.42
N ALA A 102 11.91 -14.90 7.37
CA ALA A 102 11.79 -15.66 6.13
C ALA A 102 10.86 -14.94 5.14
N CYS A 103 9.70 -14.47 5.59
CA CYS A 103 8.77 -13.70 4.75
C CYS A 103 9.41 -12.42 4.18
N VAL A 104 10.18 -11.69 5.01
CA VAL A 104 10.93 -10.50 4.58
C VAL A 104 11.98 -10.82 3.52
N ARG A 105 12.70 -11.94 3.70
CA ARG A 105 13.72 -12.39 2.75
C ARG A 105 13.11 -12.77 1.41
N GLU A 106 12.05 -13.58 1.45
CA GLU A 106 11.37 -14.09 0.26
C GLU A 106 10.72 -12.96 -0.56
N ASN A 107 10.05 -12.03 0.12
CA ASN A 107 9.26 -10.99 -0.54
C ASN A 107 9.99 -9.66 -0.70
N ASN A 108 11.30 -9.63 -0.48
CA ASN A 108 12.14 -8.43 -0.61
C ASN A 108 11.59 -7.20 0.14
N GLN A 109 11.02 -7.41 1.34
CA GLN A 109 10.43 -6.34 2.13
C GLN A 109 11.51 -5.41 2.70
N SER A 110 11.14 -4.15 2.95
CA SER A 110 12.05 -3.14 3.51
C SER A 110 12.47 -3.51 4.93
N ARG A 111 13.77 -3.38 5.22
CA ARG A 111 14.41 -3.82 6.49
C ARG A 111 14.76 -2.68 7.43
N VAL A 112 14.78 -1.44 6.94
CA VAL A 112 15.39 -0.30 7.65
C VAL A 112 14.36 0.81 7.86
N ASN A 113 14.01 1.57 6.82
CA ASN A 113 13.14 2.73 6.99
C ASN A 113 12.16 2.90 5.81
N PRO A 114 10.87 2.54 5.99
CA PRO A 114 10.31 1.86 7.17
C PRO A 114 10.71 0.37 7.20
N GLN A 115 10.82 -0.23 8.38
CA GLN A 115 10.83 -1.69 8.51
C GLN A 115 9.42 -2.21 8.22
N LEU A 116 9.31 -3.16 7.29
CA LEU A 116 8.04 -3.68 6.83
C LEU A 116 8.00 -5.20 7.00
N HIS A 117 7.01 -5.68 7.74
CA HIS A 117 6.73 -7.10 7.97
C HIS A 117 5.26 -7.36 7.64
N TRP A 118 4.96 -8.24 6.68
CA TRP A 118 3.57 -8.65 6.37
C TRP A 118 2.94 -9.55 7.43
N ILE A 119 3.77 -10.29 8.17
CA ILE A 119 3.33 -11.14 9.27
C ILE A 119 4.08 -10.74 10.54
N ARG A 120 3.44 -10.95 11.68
CA ARG A 120 4.00 -10.70 13.01
C ARG A 120 3.78 -11.90 13.91
N VAL A 121 4.50 -11.94 15.02
CA VAL A 121 4.22 -12.88 16.10
C VAL A 121 4.01 -12.06 17.35
N ILE A 122 2.89 -12.24 18.03
CA ILE A 122 2.54 -11.54 19.26
C ILE A 122 2.74 -12.46 20.46
N ARG A 123 3.11 -11.86 21.60
CA ARG A 123 3.25 -12.53 22.89
C ARG A 123 2.00 -12.26 23.74
N LEU A 124 1.46 -13.30 24.35
CA LEU A 124 0.23 -13.27 25.15
C LEU A 124 0.50 -13.92 26.51
N LYS A 125 -0.03 -13.36 27.59
CA LYS A 125 0.08 -13.96 28.93
C LYS A 125 -0.86 -15.17 29.06
N LYS A 126 -0.38 -16.28 29.63
CA LYS A 126 -1.20 -17.47 29.91
C LYS A 126 -2.29 -17.13 30.94
N GLY A 127 -3.47 -17.73 30.78
CA GLY A 127 -4.55 -17.66 31.76
C GLY A 127 -5.70 -16.72 31.41
N SER A 128 -5.56 -15.86 30.40
CA SER A 128 -6.72 -15.21 29.75
C SER A 128 -7.14 -16.01 28.52
N LEU A 129 -8.43 -16.25 28.36
CA LEU A 129 -9.02 -16.68 27.07
C LEU A 129 -8.52 -15.68 26.02
N ILE A 130 -7.83 -16.15 24.96
CA ILE A 130 -7.06 -15.37 23.96
C ILE A 130 -7.40 -13.87 23.98
N ASN A 131 -6.77 -13.11 24.88
CA ASN A 131 -7.04 -11.68 25.02
C ASN A 131 -6.01 -10.95 24.18
N LEU A 132 -6.44 -10.50 23.00
CA LEU A 132 -5.59 -9.78 22.04
C LEU A 132 -5.35 -8.32 22.44
N GLU A 133 -6.15 -7.74 23.33
CA GLU A 133 -6.01 -6.35 23.78
C GLU A 133 -4.71 -6.14 24.54
N HIS A 134 -4.26 -7.17 25.28
CA HIS A 134 -3.01 -7.16 26.03
C HIS A 134 -1.87 -7.87 25.30
N ALA A 135 -2.00 -8.10 23.99
CA ALA A 135 -0.95 -8.72 23.21
C ALA A 135 0.23 -7.78 22.99
N GLU A 136 1.44 -8.34 23.12
CA GLU A 136 2.66 -7.58 22.93
C GLU A 136 3.33 -7.95 21.61
N HIS A 137 3.55 -6.95 20.76
CA HIS A 137 4.18 -7.12 19.46
C HIS A 137 5.71 -7.06 19.52
N TYR A 138 6.27 -6.38 20.52
CA TYR A 138 7.68 -5.97 20.56
C TYR A 138 8.45 -6.58 21.74
N TYR A 139 8.31 -7.88 21.95
CA TYR A 139 9.10 -8.60 22.96
C TYR A 139 10.53 -8.89 22.45
N ASN A 140 11.49 -8.89 23.38
CA ASN A 140 12.89 -9.23 23.12
C ASN A 140 13.57 -9.91 24.32
N PRO A 141 13.08 -11.09 24.75
CA PRO A 141 13.76 -11.87 25.77
C PRO A 141 15.05 -12.50 25.21
N GLU A 142 15.96 -12.91 26.09
CA GLU A 142 17.16 -13.65 25.69
C GLU A 142 16.83 -14.99 25.03
N THR A 143 15.81 -15.68 25.53
CA THR A 143 15.37 -16.99 25.01
C THR A 143 13.85 -17.07 24.95
N VAL A 144 13.35 -17.92 24.05
CA VAL A 144 11.93 -18.23 23.89
C VAL A 144 11.72 -19.75 23.84
N PRO A 145 10.59 -20.29 24.31
CA PRO A 145 9.45 -19.57 24.89
C PRO A 145 9.68 -19.15 26.35
N GLU A 146 9.17 -17.98 26.73
CA GLU A 146 9.20 -17.54 28.13
C GLU A 146 8.15 -18.25 28.99
N PRO A 147 8.46 -18.61 30.25
CA PRO A 147 7.48 -19.12 31.19
C PRO A 147 6.29 -18.16 31.35
N GLY A 148 5.07 -18.69 31.37
CA GLY A 148 3.85 -17.88 31.54
C GLY A 148 3.34 -17.19 30.27
N TYR A 149 3.97 -17.39 29.11
CA TYR A 149 3.56 -16.79 27.84
C TYR A 149 3.22 -17.82 26.77
N ILE A 150 2.36 -17.43 25.83
CA ILE A 150 2.11 -18.11 24.55
C ILE A 150 2.35 -17.13 23.41
N TYR A 151 2.63 -17.66 22.22
CA TYR A 151 2.94 -16.85 21.04
C TYR A 151 2.00 -17.20 19.89
N MET A 152 1.54 -16.18 19.17
CA MET A 152 0.60 -16.35 18.07
C MET A 152 1.07 -15.59 16.84
N PRO A 153 1.27 -16.26 15.69
CA PRO A 153 1.49 -15.57 14.42
C PRO A 153 0.21 -14.90 13.95
N VAL A 154 0.31 -13.69 13.42
CA VAL A 154 -0.81 -12.91 12.87
C VAL A 154 -0.41 -12.28 11.54
N GLN A 155 -1.39 -12.11 10.66
CA GLN A 155 -1.24 -11.37 9.39
C GLN A 155 -1.61 -9.89 9.63
N CYS A 156 -0.90 -8.98 8.95
CA CYS A 156 -1.18 -7.55 8.96
C CYS A 156 -2.20 -7.13 7.89
#